data_AF-A0A7J7JWY1-F1
#
_entry.id   AF-A0A7J7JWY1-F1
#
_cell.length_a   1.000
_cell.length_b   1.000
_cell.length_c   1.000
_cell.angle_alpha   90.00
_cell.angle_beta   90.00
_cell.angle_gamma   90.00
#
_symmetry.space_group_name_H-M   'P 1'
#
loop_
_entity.id
_entity.type
_entity.pdbx_description
1 polymer ?
#
loop_
_entity_poly.entity_id
_entity_poly.type
_entity_poly.pdbx_seq_one_letter_code
_entity_poly.pdbx_strand_id
1 'polypeptide(L)'
;MVVGESGLGKSTLINSLFLSDLYSAEYPGPSKRHNKTLQINPTQVLLREGGVQLKLNVVDTPGFGDAVDNSNCWEPVTNFIDSKLKPLDIEFMKRLHDKVNIIPLIAKADTLTPEECRDFKKTILNEIEKNQIRIYEFPDVEDEEENGMLKKLKERVPFAVVGSNRVMEVNGKKVRGRQYPWGVVEVDNLQHNDFLALRDMLIRTHMQDLRDVTNNVHYENYRYKKLANVSATDGKVKDGSR
;
A
#
# COMPACT_ATOMS: atom_id res chain seq x y z
N MET A 1 -5.86 -2.55 3.40
CA MET A 1 -5.69 -3.69 2.48
C MET A 1 -4.31 -3.55 1.86
N VAL A 2 -3.48 -4.59 1.88
CA VAL A 2 -2.15 -4.55 1.23
C VAL A 2 -2.22 -5.42 -0.01
N VAL A 3 -1.83 -4.87 -1.16
CA VAL A 3 -1.91 -5.56 -2.46
C VAL A 3 -0.60 -5.40 -3.22
N GLY A 4 -0.23 -6.44 -3.97
CA GLY A 4 1.00 -6.50 -4.76
C GLY A 4 1.37 -7.94 -5.10
N GLU A 5 2.38 -8.11 -5.94
CA GLU A 5 2.89 -9.43 -6.35
C GLU A 5 3.35 -10.30 -5.16
N SER A 6 3.43 -11.60 -5.41
CA SER A 6 3.94 -12.56 -4.44
C SER A 6 5.42 -12.28 -4.13
N GLY A 7 5.83 -12.43 -2.86
CA GLY A 7 7.23 -12.26 -2.47
C GLY A 7 7.73 -10.81 -2.32
N LEU A 8 6.89 -9.79 -2.51
CA LEU A 8 7.25 -8.38 -2.25
C LEU A 8 7.40 -8.02 -0.76
N GLY A 9 7.02 -8.92 0.15
CA GLY A 9 7.13 -8.69 1.60
C GLY A 9 5.90 -8.03 2.23
N LYS A 10 4.70 -8.21 1.62
CA LYS A 10 3.42 -7.68 2.15
C LYS A 10 3.17 -8.07 3.61
N SER A 11 3.25 -9.36 3.93
CA SER A 11 3.03 -9.85 5.30
C SER A 11 4.12 -9.36 6.27
N THR A 12 5.36 -9.19 5.79
CA THR A 12 6.44 -8.56 6.57
C THR A 12 6.12 -7.10 6.86
N LEU A 13 5.66 -6.34 5.87
CA LEU A 13 5.28 -4.94 6.04
C LEU A 13 4.11 -4.80 7.03
N ILE A 14 3.09 -5.66 6.93
CA ILE A 14 1.97 -5.73 7.88
C ILE A 14 2.51 -5.96 9.29
N ASN A 15 3.34 -6.97 9.50
CA ASN A 15 3.92 -7.25 10.80
C ASN A 15 4.75 -6.06 11.31
N SER A 16 5.59 -5.46 10.47
CA SER A 16 6.36 -4.26 10.84
C SER A 16 5.46 -3.08 11.24
N LEU A 17 4.32 -2.89 10.57
CA LEU A 17 3.36 -1.80 10.81
C LEU A 17 2.60 -1.97 12.14
N PHE A 18 2.25 -3.21 12.51
CA PHE A 18 1.39 -3.50 13.66
C PHE A 18 2.11 -3.98 14.93
N LEU A 19 3.37 -4.41 14.85
CA LEU A 19 4.18 -4.78 16.01
C LEU A 19 4.69 -3.55 16.81
N SER A 20 3.89 -2.48 16.90
CA SER A 20 4.22 -1.30 17.71
C SER A 20 4.09 -1.54 19.21
N ASP A 21 3.56 -2.68 19.66
CA ASP A 21 3.67 -3.12 21.05
C ASP A 21 4.47 -4.43 21.16
N LEU A 22 5.66 -4.28 21.75
CA LEU A 22 6.36 -5.26 22.59
C LEU A 22 5.72 -6.66 22.67
N TYR A 23 6.35 -7.63 22.02
CA TYR A 23 6.24 -9.08 22.30
C TYR A 23 4.89 -9.56 22.87
N SER A 24 3.94 -9.91 22.01
CA SER A 24 3.02 -10.99 22.40
C SER A 24 3.71 -12.32 22.13
N ALA A 25 3.70 -13.22 23.12
CA ALA A 25 4.33 -14.54 23.05
C ALA A 25 3.74 -15.45 21.95
N GLU A 26 2.70 -15.00 21.24
CA GLU A 26 2.00 -15.73 20.18
C GLU A 26 2.64 -15.58 18.79
N TYR A 27 3.56 -14.63 18.59
CA TYR A 27 4.28 -14.44 17.32
C TYR A 27 5.78 -14.71 17.47
N PRO A 28 6.20 -15.99 17.53
CA PRO A 28 7.61 -16.33 17.49
C PRO A 28 8.17 -15.89 16.14
N GLY A 29 9.43 -15.43 16.15
CA GLY A 29 10.11 -14.85 15.00
C GLY A 29 10.25 -15.77 13.76
N PRO A 30 11.21 -15.49 12.86
CA PRO A 30 11.16 -15.77 11.42
C PRO A 30 11.14 -17.25 10.98
N SER A 31 11.09 -18.20 11.91
CA SER A 31 11.12 -19.64 11.64
C SER A 31 9.78 -20.23 11.19
N LYS A 32 8.67 -19.50 11.33
CA LYS A 32 7.42 -19.85 10.63
C LYS A 32 7.38 -19.10 9.31
N ARG A 33 7.95 -19.70 8.26
CA ARG A 33 7.59 -19.36 6.87
C ARG A 33 6.07 -19.33 6.81
N HIS A 34 5.46 -18.16 6.71
CA HIS A 34 4.05 -18.10 6.35
C HIS A 34 3.95 -18.75 4.97
N ASN A 35 3.16 -19.82 4.88
CA ASN A 35 2.82 -20.42 3.58
C ASN A 35 2.24 -19.33 2.68
N LYS A 36 2.49 -19.42 1.35
CA LYS A 36 1.91 -18.47 0.37
C LYS A 36 0.43 -18.27 0.70
N THR A 37 -0.01 -17.03 0.85
CA THR A 37 -1.41 -16.70 1.11
C THR A 37 -2.23 -17.14 -0.10
N LEU A 38 -2.99 -18.23 0.02
CA LEU A 38 -3.82 -18.79 -1.06
C LEU A 38 -5.23 -18.18 -1.11
N GLN A 39 -5.64 -17.47 -0.04
CA GLN A 39 -6.96 -16.87 0.10
C GLN A 39 -6.86 -15.52 0.81
N ILE A 40 -7.81 -14.62 0.52
CA ILE A 40 -7.90 -13.31 1.18
C ILE A 40 -8.22 -13.54 2.66
N ASN A 41 -7.28 -13.24 3.55
CA ASN A 41 -7.43 -13.44 4.98
C ASN A 41 -7.52 -12.08 5.69
N PRO A 42 -8.68 -11.72 6.25
CA PRO A 42 -8.80 -10.55 7.11
C PRO A 42 -8.24 -10.86 8.51
N THR A 43 -7.14 -10.20 8.88
CA THR A 43 -6.59 -10.22 10.24
C THR A 43 -7.10 -9.01 11.01
N GLN A 44 -7.76 -9.24 12.15
CA GLN A 44 -8.20 -8.16 13.04
C GLN A 44 -7.13 -7.93 14.10
N VAL A 45 -6.60 -6.71 14.19
CA VAL A 45 -5.64 -6.31 15.20
C VAL A 45 -6.26 -5.22 16.05
N LEU A 46 -6.20 -5.40 17.37
CA LEU A 46 -6.60 -4.40 18.35
C LEU A 46 -5.35 -3.64 18.80
N LEU A 47 -5.27 -2.37 18.42
CA LEU A 47 -4.17 -1.48 18.75
C LEU A 47 -4.61 -0.52 19.86
N ARG A 48 -3.71 -0.20 20.79
CA ARG A 48 -3.91 0.88 21.77
C ARG A 48 -2.80 1.90 21.59
N GLU A 49 -3.11 3.05 21.04
CA GLU A 49 -2.13 4.13 20.84
C GLU A 49 -2.73 5.44 21.36
N GLY A 50 -2.00 6.16 22.22
CA GLY A 50 -2.46 7.44 22.78
C GLY A 50 -3.74 7.39 23.62
N GLY A 51 -4.08 6.23 24.21
CA GLY A 51 -5.31 6.05 25.00
C GLY A 51 -6.56 5.71 24.16
N VAL A 52 -6.43 5.64 22.83
CA VAL A 52 -7.50 5.23 21.92
C VAL A 52 -7.33 3.76 21.52
N GLN A 53 -8.42 2.98 21.62
CA GLN A 53 -8.44 1.58 21.20
C GLN A 53 -8.95 1.50 19.75
N LEU A 54 -8.05 1.16 18.82
CA LEU A 54 -8.35 1.03 17.40
C LEU A 54 -8.49 -0.45 17.03
N LYS A 55 -9.63 -0.81 16.43
CA LYS A 55 -9.82 -2.13 15.83
C LYS A 55 -9.51 -2.04 14.34
N LEU A 56 -8.34 -2.50 13.94
CA LEU A 56 -7.88 -2.42 12.56
C LEU A 56 -8.07 -3.76 11.85
N ASN A 57 -8.76 -3.74 10.71
CA ASN A 57 -8.94 -4.92 9.86
C ASN A 57 -7.93 -4.86 8.72
N VAL A 58 -6.92 -5.71 8.79
CA VAL A 58 -5.89 -5.84 7.77
C VAL A 58 -6.29 -6.96 6.84
N VAL A 59 -6.53 -6.63 5.58
CA VAL A 59 -6.79 -7.64 4.55
C VAL A 59 -5.49 -7.89 3.80
N ASP A 60 -4.89 -9.06 3.99
CA ASP A 60 -3.79 -9.56 3.15
C ASP A 60 -4.38 -10.29 1.94
N THR A 61 -3.81 -10.05 0.77
CA THR A 61 -4.29 -10.61 -0.50
C THR A 61 -3.28 -11.60 -1.08
N PRO A 62 -3.74 -12.69 -1.72
CA PRO A 62 -2.85 -13.57 -2.48
C PRO A 62 -2.11 -12.73 -3.54
N GLY A 63 -0.82 -13.03 -3.73
CA GLY A 63 -0.04 -12.38 -4.78
C GLY A 63 -0.57 -12.73 -6.17
N PHE A 64 -0.62 -11.76 -7.07
CA PHE A 64 -0.92 -11.99 -8.49
C PHE A 64 0.38 -12.22 -9.28
N GLY A 65 0.30 -12.89 -10.44
CA GLY A 65 1.45 -13.11 -11.35
C GLY A 65 2.03 -14.54 -11.42
N ASP A 66 1.41 -15.55 -10.78
CA ASP A 66 1.93 -16.94 -10.73
C ASP A 66 1.38 -17.86 -11.86
N ALA A 67 0.77 -17.32 -12.94
CA ALA A 67 0.08 -18.11 -13.98
C ALA A 67 1.05 -18.72 -15.03
N VAL A 68 0.70 -19.90 -15.56
CA VAL A 68 1.54 -20.78 -16.40
C VAL A 68 1.46 -20.48 -17.91
N ASP A 69 0.52 -19.63 -18.36
CA ASP A 69 0.35 -19.33 -19.79
C ASP A 69 1.42 -18.34 -20.29
N ASN A 70 2.22 -18.78 -21.26
CA ASN A 70 3.40 -18.09 -21.81
C ASN A 70 3.26 -17.77 -23.30
N SER A 71 2.03 -17.70 -23.82
CA SER A 71 1.77 -17.59 -25.26
C SER A 71 2.24 -16.26 -25.92
N ASN A 72 2.68 -15.26 -25.13
CA ASN A 72 3.31 -14.02 -25.60
C ASN A 72 4.65 -13.71 -24.88
N CYS A 73 5.60 -14.65 -24.86
CA CYS A 73 6.84 -14.52 -24.07
C CYS A 73 7.80 -13.36 -24.50
N TRP A 74 7.59 -12.73 -25.65
CA TRP A 74 8.39 -11.58 -26.14
C TRP A 74 7.79 -10.20 -25.81
N GLU A 75 6.47 -10.09 -25.58
CA GLU A 75 5.84 -8.82 -25.20
C GLU A 75 6.39 -8.24 -23.87
N PRO A 76 6.69 -9.04 -22.83
CA PRO A 76 7.29 -8.55 -21.60
C PRO A 76 8.69 -7.96 -21.81
N VAL A 77 9.50 -8.53 -22.70
CA VAL A 77 10.85 -7.99 -22.98
C VAL A 77 10.75 -6.64 -23.69
N THR A 78 9.82 -6.52 -24.63
CA THR A 78 9.58 -5.27 -25.37
C THR A 78 8.97 -4.19 -24.46
N ASN A 79 8.02 -4.55 -23.59
CA ASN A 79 7.42 -3.65 -22.60
C ASN A 79 8.35 -3.33 -21.41
N PHE A 80 9.31 -4.20 -21.07
CA PHE A 80 10.32 -3.97 -20.04
C PHE A 80 11.39 -2.97 -20.48
N ILE A 81 11.60 -2.84 -21.80
CA ILE A 81 12.47 -1.82 -22.37
C ILE A 81 11.82 -0.43 -22.29
N ASP A 82 10.49 -0.33 -22.44
CA ASP A 82 9.78 0.95 -22.53
C ASP A 82 8.94 1.35 -21.29
N SER A 83 8.63 0.44 -20.36
CA SER A 83 7.81 0.71 -19.17
C SER A 83 8.40 0.09 -17.89
N LYS A 84 8.69 0.93 -16.88
CA LYS A 84 9.18 0.45 -15.57
C LYS A 84 8.06 -0.06 -14.65
N LEU A 85 6.80 0.28 -14.93
CA LEU A 85 5.63 -0.26 -14.23
C LEU A 85 5.04 -1.42 -15.04
N LYS A 86 4.67 -2.51 -14.36
CA LYS A 86 4.10 -3.66 -15.04
C LYS A 86 2.70 -3.30 -15.54
N PRO A 87 2.33 -3.68 -16.79
CA PRO A 87 0.98 -3.47 -17.30
C PRO A 87 -0.11 -4.01 -16.37
N LEU A 88 0.20 -5.10 -15.67
CA LEU A 88 -0.69 -5.71 -14.68
C LEU A 88 -0.96 -4.79 -13.47
N ASP A 89 0.05 -4.07 -12.99
CA ASP A 89 -0.10 -3.12 -11.89
C ASP A 89 -0.98 -1.94 -12.31
N ILE A 90 -0.80 -1.44 -13.53
CA ILE A 90 -1.60 -0.35 -14.11
C ILE A 90 -3.07 -0.76 -14.21
N GLU A 91 -3.36 -1.91 -14.81
CA GLU A 91 -4.73 -2.41 -14.96
C GLU A 91 -5.39 -2.68 -13.60
N PHE A 92 -4.62 -3.20 -12.64
CA PHE A 92 -5.10 -3.44 -11.29
C PHE A 92 -5.46 -2.12 -10.57
N MET A 93 -4.58 -1.12 -10.65
CA MET A 93 -4.84 0.22 -10.08
C MET A 93 -6.04 0.90 -10.74
N LYS A 94 -6.19 0.81 -12.07
CA LYS A 94 -7.35 1.35 -12.80
C LYS A 94 -8.68 0.77 -12.29
N ARG A 95 -8.73 -0.53 -11.99
CA ARG A 95 -9.97 -1.17 -11.50
C ARG A 95 -10.31 -0.82 -10.06
N LEU A 96 -9.31 -0.42 -9.26
CA LEU A 96 -9.47 -0.13 -7.84
C LEU A 96 -9.65 1.35 -7.52
N HIS A 97 -9.09 2.26 -8.32
CA HIS A 97 -9.00 3.68 -7.98
C HIS A 97 -10.35 4.39 -7.73
N ASP A 98 -11.45 3.78 -8.18
CA ASP A 98 -12.80 4.32 -8.04
C ASP A 98 -13.45 3.90 -6.72
N LYS A 99 -12.92 2.85 -6.09
CA LYS A 99 -13.56 2.14 -4.99
C LYS A 99 -12.81 2.30 -3.67
N VAL A 100 -11.52 2.59 -3.72
CA VAL A 100 -10.65 2.65 -2.54
C VAL A 100 -9.58 3.72 -2.71
N ASN A 101 -9.12 4.28 -1.59
CA ASN A 101 -7.93 5.11 -1.54
C ASN A 101 -6.69 4.27 -1.86
N ILE A 102 -5.91 4.68 -2.87
CA ILE A 102 -4.68 3.99 -3.28
C ILE A 102 -3.47 4.79 -2.78
N ILE A 103 -2.60 4.15 -1.99
CA ILE A 103 -1.30 4.71 -1.57
C ILE A 103 -0.21 3.85 -2.22
N PRO A 104 0.52 4.37 -3.23
CA PRO A 104 1.54 3.59 -3.91
C PRO A 104 2.81 3.44 -3.05
N LEU A 105 3.36 2.23 -3.03
CA LEU A 105 4.53 1.84 -2.23
C LEU A 105 5.57 1.15 -3.11
N ILE A 106 6.85 1.51 -2.94
CA ILE A 106 7.98 0.78 -3.49
C ILE A 106 8.46 -0.20 -2.42
N ALA A 107 8.21 -1.49 -2.64
CA ALA A 107 8.64 -2.54 -1.74
C ALA A 107 10.13 -2.87 -1.90
N LYS A 108 10.77 -3.33 -0.81
CA LYS A 108 12.20 -3.69 -0.79
C LYS A 108 13.09 -2.58 -1.36
N ALA A 109 12.85 -1.35 -0.93
CA ALA A 109 13.58 -0.17 -1.40
C ALA A 109 15.10 -0.27 -1.19
N ASP A 110 15.55 -1.14 -0.27
CA ASP A 110 16.96 -1.48 -0.05
C ASP A 110 17.63 -2.24 -1.21
N THR A 111 16.88 -2.57 -2.27
CA THR A 111 17.42 -3.13 -3.52
C THR A 111 17.79 -2.06 -4.55
N LEU A 112 17.42 -0.80 -4.31
CA LEU A 112 17.67 0.33 -5.20
C LEU A 112 18.64 1.29 -4.53
N THR A 113 19.51 1.89 -5.32
CA THR A 113 20.29 3.05 -4.87
C THR A 113 19.38 4.27 -4.70
N PRO A 114 19.79 5.30 -3.93
CA PRO A 114 19.00 6.51 -3.77
C PRO A 114 18.66 7.22 -5.10
N GLU A 115 19.59 7.18 -6.07
CA GLU A 115 19.38 7.75 -7.40
C GLU A 115 18.36 6.96 -8.22
N GLU A 116 18.51 5.64 -8.27
CA GLU A 116 17.55 4.75 -8.94
C GLU A 116 16.16 4.85 -8.31
N CYS A 117 16.08 4.96 -6.98
CA CYS A 117 14.83 5.14 -6.26
C CYS A 117 14.15 6.45 -6.66
N ARG A 118 14.89 7.56 -6.72
CA ARG A 118 14.36 8.86 -7.15
C ARG A 118 13.82 8.81 -8.58
N ASP A 119 14.55 8.21 -9.50
CA ASP A 119 14.13 8.11 -10.89
C ASP A 119 12.94 7.16 -11.03
N PHE A 120 12.90 6.07 -10.25
CA PHE A 120 11.78 5.14 -10.22
C PHE A 120 10.50 5.80 -9.66
N LYS A 121 10.61 6.63 -8.60
CA LYS A 121 9.50 7.43 -8.09
C LYS A 121 8.89 8.32 -9.18
N LYS A 122 9.74 9.04 -9.94
CA LYS A 122 9.29 9.87 -11.06
C LYS A 122 8.60 9.05 -12.14
N THR A 123 9.17 7.92 -12.54
CA THR A 123 8.56 7.05 -13.55
C THR A 123 7.19 6.54 -13.10
N ILE A 124 7.05 6.13 -11.83
CA ILE A 124 5.76 5.68 -11.28
C ILE A 124 4.72 6.80 -11.35
N LEU A 125 5.06 8.01 -10.92
CA LEU A 125 4.13 9.14 -10.94
C LEU A 125 3.70 9.51 -12.36
N ASN A 126 4.64 9.55 -13.31
CA ASN A 126 4.33 9.84 -14.71
C ASN A 126 3.38 8.80 -15.32
N GLU A 127 3.58 7.51 -15.02
CA GLU A 127 2.70 6.44 -15.51
C GLU A 127 1.31 6.47 -14.85
N ILE A 128 1.22 6.82 -13.56
CA ILE A 128 -0.06 7.01 -12.87
C ILE A 128 -0.85 8.15 -13.52
N GLU A 129 -0.19 9.28 -13.80
CA GLU A 129 -0.80 10.44 -14.45
C GLU A 129 -1.23 10.13 -15.88
N LYS A 130 -0.33 9.54 -16.68
CA LYS A 130 -0.60 9.12 -18.07
C LYS A 130 -1.80 8.17 -18.19
N ASN A 131 -1.98 7.31 -17.19
CA ASN A 131 -3.08 6.35 -17.14
C ASN A 131 -4.32 6.87 -16.41
N GLN A 132 -4.33 8.14 -15.99
CA GLN A 132 -5.41 8.80 -15.26
C GLN A 132 -5.84 8.00 -14.02
N ILE A 133 -4.87 7.46 -13.29
CA ILE A 133 -5.11 6.70 -12.08
C ILE A 133 -5.22 7.64 -10.89
N ARG A 134 -6.38 7.62 -10.20
CA ARG A 134 -6.58 8.39 -8.97
C ARG A 134 -5.92 7.69 -7.79
N ILE A 135 -4.88 8.32 -7.24
CA ILE A 135 -4.29 7.92 -5.96
C ILE A 135 -4.78 8.83 -4.86
N TYR A 136 -4.53 8.46 -3.60
CA TYR A 136 -4.87 9.32 -2.47
C TYR A 136 -4.08 10.62 -2.53
N GLU A 137 -4.81 11.73 -2.52
CA GLU A 137 -4.26 13.09 -2.46
C GLU A 137 -4.44 13.62 -1.04
N PHE A 138 -3.38 14.16 -0.46
CA PHE A 138 -3.46 14.71 0.88
C PHE A 138 -4.22 16.04 0.84
N PRO A 139 -5.19 16.23 1.76
CA PRO A 139 -5.98 17.44 1.82
C PRO A 139 -5.09 18.67 2.03
N ASP A 140 -5.51 19.81 1.46
CA ASP A 140 -4.89 21.08 1.78
C ASP A 140 -5.50 21.60 3.08
N VAL A 141 -4.64 21.94 4.03
CA VAL A 141 -5.00 22.53 5.32
C VAL A 141 -4.73 24.03 5.29
N GLU A 142 -5.56 24.78 6.03
CA GLU A 142 -5.46 26.24 6.12
C GLU A 142 -4.22 26.71 6.88
N ASP A 143 -3.68 25.86 7.76
CA ASP A 143 -2.48 26.15 8.55
C ASP A 143 -1.19 26.00 7.69
N GLU A 144 -0.40 27.07 7.57
CA GLU A 144 0.82 27.08 6.75
C GLU A 144 1.92 26.15 7.28
N GLU A 145 2.04 25.97 8.60
CA GLU A 145 3.04 25.09 9.20
C GLU A 145 2.70 23.62 8.94
N GLU A 146 1.41 23.26 9.11
CA GLU A 146 0.90 21.93 8.83
C GLU A 146 0.99 21.61 7.33
N ASN A 147 0.68 22.58 6.47
CA ASN A 147 0.82 22.44 5.02
C ASN A 147 2.29 22.23 4.59
N GLY A 148 3.23 22.88 5.27
CA GLY A 148 4.66 22.66 5.08
C GLY A 148 5.09 21.22 5.40
N MET A 149 4.53 20.61 6.45
CA MET A 149 4.76 19.20 6.77
C MET A 149 4.12 18.26 5.75
N LEU A 150 2.89 18.54 5.32
CA LEU A 150 2.18 17.77 4.31
C LEU A 150 2.92 17.79 2.97
N LYS A 151 3.48 18.92 2.58
CA LYS A 151 4.28 19.02 1.34
C LYS A 151 5.49 18.08 1.37
N LYS A 152 6.21 18.01 2.48
CA LYS A 152 7.33 17.07 2.66
C LYS A 152 6.87 15.61 2.60
N LEU A 153 5.64 15.32 3.05
CA LEU A 153 5.06 13.99 2.97
C LEU A 153 4.61 13.64 1.54
N LYS A 154 3.97 14.60 0.84
CA LYS A 154 3.60 14.52 -0.58
C LYS A 154 4.82 14.18 -1.45
N GLU A 155 5.95 14.84 -1.21
CA GLU A 155 7.22 14.60 -1.93
C GLU A 155 7.80 13.18 -1.72
N ARG A 156 7.41 12.47 -0.66
CA ARG A 156 7.86 11.10 -0.40
C ARG A 156 7.08 10.06 -1.17
N VAL A 157 5.91 10.39 -1.73
CA VAL A 157 5.07 9.45 -2.49
C VAL A 157 5.66 9.23 -3.89
N PRO A 158 5.78 7.98 -4.37
CA PRO A 158 5.46 6.72 -3.68
C PRO A 158 6.49 6.38 -2.58
N PHE A 159 6.00 5.91 -1.42
CA PHE A 159 6.87 5.64 -0.26
C PHE A 159 7.79 4.46 -0.53
N ALA A 160 9.09 4.66 -0.33
CA ALA A 160 10.10 3.61 -0.50
C ALA A 160 10.33 2.91 0.83
N VAL A 161 9.78 1.71 1.00
CA VAL A 161 9.72 1.03 2.31
C VAL A 161 10.57 -0.23 2.36
N VAL A 162 11.13 -0.47 3.53
CA VAL A 162 11.85 -1.70 3.87
C VAL A 162 11.19 -2.33 5.08
N GLY A 163 10.69 -3.56 4.92
CA GLY A 163 10.13 -4.33 6.03
C GLY A 163 11.17 -5.27 6.64
N SER A 164 11.17 -5.39 7.97
CA SER A 164 11.96 -6.42 8.66
C SER A 164 11.24 -6.91 9.91
N ASN A 165 11.33 -8.22 10.14
CA ASN A 165 10.89 -8.89 11.37
C ASN A 165 12.06 -9.16 12.33
N ARG A 166 13.30 -8.81 11.95
CA ARG A 166 14.50 -9.07 12.74
C ARG A 166 14.87 -7.83 13.55
N VAL A 167 15.00 -8.02 14.86
CA VAL A 167 15.60 -7.05 15.77
C VAL A 167 17.10 -7.33 15.85
N MET A 168 17.90 -6.28 15.82
CA MET A 168 19.35 -6.33 15.93
C MET A 168 19.83 -5.18 16.80
N GLU A 169 20.97 -5.36 17.43
CA GLU A 169 21.58 -4.34 18.27
C GLU A 169 22.61 -3.58 17.43
N VAL A 170 22.36 -2.29 17.25
CA VAL A 170 23.23 -1.37 16.50
C VAL A 170 23.51 -0.18 17.42
N ASN A 171 24.79 0.10 17.69
CA ASN A 171 25.20 1.20 18.59
C ASN A 171 24.54 1.16 19.98
N GLY A 172 24.37 -0.04 20.55
CA GLY A 172 23.72 -0.26 21.86
C GLY A 172 22.20 -0.04 21.86
N LYS A 173 21.58 0.21 20.70
CA LYS A 173 20.13 0.34 20.54
C LYS A 173 19.58 -0.89 19.81
N LYS A 174 18.48 -1.43 20.34
CA LYS A 174 17.72 -2.48 19.65
C LYS A 174 16.90 -1.82 18.54
N VAL A 175 17.26 -2.10 17.30
CA VAL A 175 16.61 -1.57 16.10
C VAL A 175 16.10 -2.71 15.23
N ARG A 176 14.99 -2.48 14.53
CA ARG A 176 14.51 -3.41 13.51
C ARG A 176 15.26 -3.13 12.22
N GLY A 177 15.82 -4.18 11.62
CA GLY A 177 16.69 -3.97 10.46
C GLY A 177 17.00 -5.22 9.67
N ARG A 178 17.64 -5.03 8.52
CA ARG A 178 18.19 -6.10 7.67
C ARG A 178 19.71 -6.00 7.70
N GLN A 179 20.36 -7.13 7.98
CA GLN A 179 21.82 -7.22 8.02
C GLN A 179 22.32 -7.68 6.65
N TYR A 180 23.25 -6.91 6.10
CA TYR A 180 24.01 -7.24 4.92
C TYR A 180 25.51 -7.33 5.26
N PRO A 181 26.33 -7.93 4.38
CA PRO A 181 27.78 -7.95 4.56
C PRO A 181 28.40 -6.54 4.65
N TRP A 182 27.79 -5.56 3.97
CA TRP A 182 28.27 -4.17 3.90
C TRP A 182 27.63 -3.22 4.93
N GLY A 183 26.67 -3.68 5.72
CA GLY A 183 26.03 -2.82 6.72
C GLY A 183 24.64 -3.25 7.14
N VAL A 184 23.98 -2.40 7.92
CA VAL A 184 22.64 -2.63 8.45
C VAL A 184 21.68 -1.58 7.90
N VAL A 185 20.57 -2.06 7.32
CA VAL A 185 19.45 -1.20 6.95
C VAL A 185 18.45 -1.19 8.10
N GLU A 186 18.43 -0.09 8.84
CA GLU A 186 17.44 0.18 9.88
C GLU A 186 16.08 0.55 9.26
N VAL A 187 15.02 -0.15 9.65
CA VAL A 187 13.64 0.08 9.19
C VAL A 187 13.05 1.35 9.78
N ASP A 188 13.36 1.62 11.06
CA ASP A 188 12.85 2.79 11.79
C ASP A 188 13.74 4.03 11.60
N ASN A 189 14.42 4.16 10.46
CA ASN A 189 15.32 5.27 10.14
C ASN A 189 14.93 5.95 8.81
N LEU A 190 14.53 7.22 8.90
CA LEU A 190 14.07 8.04 7.75
C LEU A 190 15.16 8.35 6.71
N GLN A 191 16.43 8.17 7.06
CA GLN A 191 17.54 8.30 6.11
C GLN A 191 17.69 7.06 5.23
N HIS A 192 17.23 5.90 5.71
CA HIS A 192 17.32 4.64 4.97
C HIS A 192 16.05 4.35 4.16
N ASN A 193 14.88 4.68 4.69
CA ASN A 193 13.61 4.38 4.03
C ASN A 193 12.44 5.20 4.60
N ASP A 194 11.30 5.17 3.91
CA ASP A 194 10.10 5.96 4.20
C ASP A 194 9.10 5.25 5.13
N PHE A 195 9.44 4.11 5.74
CA PHE A 195 8.50 3.31 6.55
C PHE A 195 7.87 4.09 7.71
N LEU A 196 8.67 4.89 8.43
CA LEU A 196 8.15 5.72 9.52
C LEU A 196 7.11 6.74 9.02
N ALA A 197 7.39 7.40 7.90
CA ALA A 197 6.47 8.35 7.29
C ALA A 197 5.15 7.67 6.88
N LEU A 198 5.23 6.49 6.28
CA LEU A 198 4.05 5.69 5.94
C LEU A 198 3.24 5.29 7.19
N ARG A 199 3.90 4.81 8.24
CA ARG A 199 3.22 4.39 9.47
C ARG A 199 2.49 5.56 10.14
N ASP A 200 3.18 6.68 10.30
CA ASP A 200 2.63 7.85 10.98
C ASP A 200 1.49 8.48 10.14
N MET A 201 1.58 8.43 8.81
CA MET A 201 0.47 8.77 7.91
C MET A 201 -0.75 7.88 8.18
N LEU A 202 -0.59 6.56 8.13
CA LEU A 202 -1.70 5.60 8.19
C LEU A 202 -2.37 5.51 9.56
N ILE A 203 -1.58 5.62 10.63
CA ILE A 203 -2.07 5.32 11.99
C ILE A 203 -2.36 6.59 12.79
N ARG A 204 -1.55 7.64 12.63
CA ARG A 204 -1.60 8.78 13.55
C ARG A 204 -2.29 10.01 12.97
N THR A 205 -2.00 10.34 11.72
CA THR A 205 -2.35 11.66 11.17
C THR A 205 -3.52 11.61 10.19
N HIS A 206 -3.51 10.70 9.21
CA HIS A 206 -4.45 10.75 8.08
C HIS A 206 -5.55 9.67 8.13
N MET A 207 -5.67 8.93 9.23
CA MET A 207 -6.65 7.85 9.34
C MET A 207 -8.09 8.37 9.20
N GLN A 208 -8.39 9.51 9.83
CA GLN A 208 -9.72 10.10 9.80
C GLN A 208 -10.07 10.60 8.40
N ASP A 209 -9.15 11.31 7.75
CA ASP A 209 -9.34 11.79 6.38
C ASP A 209 -9.53 10.63 5.39
N LEU A 210 -8.70 9.58 5.46
CA LEU A 210 -8.86 8.38 4.64
C LEU A 210 -10.27 7.75 4.81
N ARG A 211 -10.82 7.77 6.02
CA ARG A 211 -12.17 7.29 6.29
C ARG A 211 -13.22 8.21 5.66
N ASP A 212 -13.04 9.52 5.78
CA ASP A 212 -13.99 10.50 5.26
C ASP A 212 -14.03 10.50 3.73
N VAL A 213 -12.88 10.42 3.05
CA VAL A 213 -12.81 10.23 1.59
C VAL A 213 -13.47 8.90 1.18
N THR A 214 -13.26 7.83 1.95
CA THR A 214 -13.89 6.54 1.66
C THR A 214 -15.42 6.63 1.72
N ASN A 215 -15.97 7.32 2.71
CA ASN A 215 -17.41 7.46 2.87
C ASN A 215 -18.02 8.43 1.85
N ASN A 216 -17.45 9.64 1.74
CA ASN A 216 -18.06 10.74 1.00
C ASN A 216 -17.82 10.65 -0.51
N VAL A 217 -16.72 10.01 -0.93
CA VAL A 217 -16.36 9.89 -2.34
C VAL A 217 -16.58 8.47 -2.82
N HIS A 218 -15.86 7.49 -2.28
CA HIS A 218 -15.88 6.13 -2.85
C HIS A 218 -17.22 5.42 -2.62
N TYR A 219 -17.73 5.45 -1.39
CA TYR A 219 -18.99 4.81 -1.05
C TYR A 219 -20.19 5.49 -1.71
N GLU A 220 -20.26 6.83 -1.68
CA GLU A 220 -21.35 7.55 -2.34
C GLU A 220 -21.33 7.36 -3.87
N ASN A 221 -20.15 7.34 -4.52
CA ASN A 221 -20.05 7.00 -5.94
C ASN A 221 -20.55 5.58 -6.24
N TYR A 222 -20.22 4.62 -5.39
CA TYR A 222 -20.71 3.25 -5.52
C TYR A 222 -22.23 3.17 -5.31
N ARG A 223 -22.74 3.84 -4.27
CA ARG A 223 -24.16 3.92 -3.95
C ARG A 223 -24.96 4.53 -5.10
N TYR A 224 -24.48 5.64 -5.66
CA TYR A 224 -25.08 6.28 -6.83
C TYR A 224 -25.13 5.32 -8.03
N LYS A 225 -24.01 4.68 -8.39
CA LYS A 225 -23.96 3.69 -9.48
C LYS A 225 -24.91 2.51 -9.26
N LYS A 226 -25.03 2.03 -8.01
CA LYS A 226 -25.96 0.94 -7.67
C LYS A 226 -27.43 1.36 -7.76
N LEU A 227 -27.79 2.52 -7.21
CA LEU A 227 -29.15 3.02 -7.25
C LEU A 227 -29.59 3.34 -8.70
N ALA A 228 -28.71 3.94 -9.50
CA ALA A 228 -28.99 4.21 -10.91
C ALA A 228 -29.28 2.92 -11.71
N ASN A 229 -28.54 1.85 -11.44
CA ASN A 229 -28.76 0.55 -12.10
C ASN A 229 -30.08 -0.11 -11.66
N VAL A 230 -30.51 0.06 -10.41
CA VAL A 230 -31.81 -0.44 -9.92
C VAL A 230 -32.97 0.29 -10.58
N SER A 231 -32.89 1.62 -10.69
CA SER A 231 -33.90 2.43 -11.39
C SER A 231 -34.02 2.08 -12.87
N ALA A 232 -32.92 1.70 -13.53
CA ALA A 232 -32.92 1.26 -14.92
C ALA A 232 -33.54 -0.13 -15.13
N THR A 233 -33.49 -1.00 -14.14
CA THR A 233 -34.13 -2.34 -14.20
C THR A 233 -35.63 -2.29 -13.95
N ASP A 234 -36.11 -1.41 -13.06
CA ASP A 234 -37.54 -1.25 -12.79
C ASP A 234 -38.29 -0.56 -13.95
N GLY A 235 -37.59 0.20 -14.80
CA GLY A 235 -38.16 0.82 -15.99
C GLY A 235 -38.43 -0.12 -17.18
N LYS A 236 -37.91 -1.36 -17.17
CA LYS A 236 -38.06 -2.32 -18.28
C LYS A 236 -39.21 -3.32 -18.12
N VAL A 237 -39.98 -3.28 -17.02
CA VAL A 237 -41.04 -4.27 -16.73
C VAL A 237 -42.45 -3.78 -17.18
N LYS A 238 -42.57 -2.60 -17.80
CA LYS A 238 -43.87 -2.08 -18.29
C LYS A 238 -43.85 -1.72 -19.78
N ASP A 239 -43.58 -2.68 -20.66
CA ASP A 239 -44.16 -2.63 -22.00
C ASP A 239 -44.29 -4.05 -22.57
N GLY A 240 -45.52 -4.51 -22.75
CA GLY A 240 -45.80 -5.87 -23.23
C GLY A 240 -47.04 -6.50 -22.63
N SER A 241 -48.19 -5.82 -22.70
CA SER A 241 -49.53 -6.43 -22.65
C SER A 241 -50.59 -5.38 -23.03
N ARG A 242 -50.84 -5.23 -24.32
CA ARG A 242 -52.09 -4.69 -24.86
C ARG A 242 -52.50 -5.55 -26.04
#